data_AF-A0AAW7LFY1-F1
#
_entry.id   AF-A0AAW7LFY1-F1
#
_cell.length_a   1.000
_cell.length_b   1.000
_cell.length_c   1.000
_cell.angle_alpha   90.00
_cell.angle_beta   90.00
_cell.angle_gamma   90.00
#
_symmetry.space_group_name_H-M   'P 1'
#
loop_
_entity.id
_entity.type
_entity.pdbx_description
1 polymer ?
#
loop_
_entity_poly.entity_id
_entity_poly.type
_entity_poly.pdbx_seq_one_letter_code
_entity_poly.pdbx_strand_id
1 'polypeptide(L)'
;MAYATIAAMQKRFGEQELIYLSERDDAPAGAINTAVIEQAITDASDMINGYLAGRYELPLVTVPNLLEQFCCDIARYKLGTNDTPEHIETRYKDAVKFLTSVAKGELSIGVNALGEDAKVQDTATIQSAGTVFSREKSKGFI
;
A
#
# COMPACT_ATOMS: atom_id res chain seq x y z
N MET A 1 9.19 -12.96 4.70
CA MET A 1 8.25 -13.31 3.60
C MET A 1 8.11 -12.09 2.70
N ALA A 2 8.06 -12.31 1.39
CA ALA A 2 7.84 -11.23 0.43
C ALA A 2 6.36 -10.82 0.41
N TYR A 3 6.08 -9.52 0.38
CA TYR A 3 4.72 -8.98 0.33
C TYR A 3 4.18 -8.83 -1.10
N ALA A 4 5.04 -8.97 -2.11
CA ALA A 4 4.69 -8.88 -3.52
C ALA A 4 5.31 -10.03 -4.31
N THR A 5 4.74 -10.31 -5.48
CA THR A 5 5.25 -11.31 -6.43
C THR A 5 5.73 -10.63 -7.72
N ILE A 6 6.64 -11.30 -8.44
CA ILE A 6 7.11 -10.84 -9.76
C ILE A 6 5.92 -10.66 -10.71
N ALA A 7 4.93 -11.55 -10.65
CA ALA A 7 3.71 -11.47 -11.45
C ALA A 7 2.88 -10.22 -11.15
N ALA A 8 2.80 -9.78 -9.88
CA ALA A 8 2.12 -8.54 -9.51
C ALA A 8 2.84 -7.31 -10.09
N MET A 9 4.18 -7.29 -10.07
CA MET A 9 4.96 -6.23 -10.70
C MET A 9 4.79 -6.23 -12.23
N GLN A 10 4.84 -7.40 -12.88
CA GLN A 10 4.61 -7.52 -14.32
C GLN A 10 3.23 -7.01 -14.72
N LYS A 11 2.18 -7.36 -13.97
CA LYS A 11 0.81 -6.92 -14.24
C LYS A 11 0.63 -5.41 -14.10
N ARG A 12 1.40 -4.75 -13.21
CA ARG A 12 1.29 -3.30 -12.95
C ARG A 12 2.15 -2.45 -13.88
N PHE A 13 3.38 -2.87 -14.13
CA PHE A 13 4.39 -2.05 -14.83
C PHE A 13 4.64 -2.51 -16.27
N GLY A 14 4.28 -3.76 -16.60
CA GLY A 14 4.53 -4.37 -17.91
C GLY A 14 5.91 -5.00 -18.01
N GLU A 15 6.02 -6.00 -18.87
CA GLU A 15 7.23 -6.83 -18.98
C GLU A 15 8.47 -6.04 -19.45
N GLN A 16 8.28 -5.13 -20.41
CA GLN A 16 9.38 -4.35 -21.00
C GLN A 16 10.07 -3.42 -19.99
N GLU A 17 9.30 -2.80 -19.10
CA GLU A 17 9.84 -1.95 -18.02
C GLU A 17 10.63 -2.80 -17.02
N LEU A 18 10.15 -4.00 -16.66
CA LEU A 18 10.90 -4.89 -15.78
C LEU A 18 12.20 -5.38 -16.42
N ILE A 19 12.20 -5.67 -17.72
CA ILE A 19 13.43 -6.03 -18.44
C ILE A 19 14.43 -4.88 -18.32
N TYR A 20 14.03 -3.65 -18.67
CA TYR A 20 14.89 -2.46 -18.58
C TYR A 20 15.42 -2.21 -17.16
N LEU A 21 14.57 -2.33 -16.14
CA LEU A 21 14.95 -2.13 -14.74
C LEU A 21 15.80 -3.26 -14.16
N SER A 22 15.69 -4.47 -14.73
CA SER A 22 16.47 -5.64 -14.31
C SER A 22 17.75 -5.83 -15.15
N GLU A 23 17.95 -4.98 -16.15
CA GLU A 23 19.13 -4.95 -17.01
C GLU A 23 20.34 -4.47 -16.19
N ARG A 24 21.08 -5.45 -15.65
CA ARG A 24 22.38 -5.25 -15.01
C ARG A 24 23.48 -5.81 -15.91
N ASP A 25 24.71 -5.36 -15.67
CA ASP A 25 25.93 -5.72 -16.41
C ASP A 25 26.11 -7.23 -16.69
N ASP A 26 25.54 -8.10 -15.83
CA ASP A 26 25.65 -9.56 -15.89
C ASP A 26 24.40 -10.29 -16.47
N ALA A 27 23.37 -9.56 -16.90
CA ALA A 27 22.11 -10.14 -17.37
C ALA A 27 22.10 -10.39 -18.89
N PRO A 28 21.55 -11.52 -19.38
CA PRO A 28 21.34 -11.72 -20.82
C PRO A 28 20.36 -10.66 -21.35
N ALA A 29 20.80 -9.92 -22.38
CA ALA A 29 20.02 -8.84 -23.00
C ALA A 29 18.62 -9.32 -23.42
N GLY A 30 17.58 -8.65 -22.94
CA GLY A 30 16.19 -8.94 -23.30
C GLY A 30 15.47 -9.98 -22.41
N ALA A 31 16.09 -10.47 -21.34
CA ALA A 31 15.43 -11.35 -20.37
C ALA A 31 15.25 -10.67 -19.02
N ILE A 32 14.12 -10.95 -18.36
CA ILE A 32 13.84 -10.48 -17.01
C ILE A 32 14.82 -11.17 -16.05
N ASN A 33 15.66 -10.40 -15.35
CA ASN A 33 16.50 -10.94 -14.30
C ASN A 33 15.67 -11.12 -13.02
N THR A 34 15.06 -12.30 -12.87
CA THR A 34 14.18 -12.60 -11.74
C THR A 34 14.92 -12.51 -10.41
N ALA A 35 16.21 -12.87 -10.35
CA ALA A 35 16.99 -12.80 -9.11
C ALA A 35 17.15 -11.35 -8.61
N VAL A 36 17.40 -10.39 -9.52
CA VAL A 36 17.52 -8.97 -9.16
C VAL A 36 16.17 -8.42 -8.67
N ILE A 37 15.07 -8.79 -9.32
CA ILE A 37 13.73 -8.37 -8.92
C ILE A 37 13.33 -8.99 -7.57
N GLU A 38 13.59 -10.28 -7.37
CA GLU A 38 13.32 -10.96 -6.09
C GLU A 38 14.13 -10.36 -4.95
N GLN A 39 15.39 -9.99 -5.20
CA GLN A 39 16.21 -9.30 -4.21
C GLN A 39 15.63 -7.93 -3.87
N ALA A 40 15.19 -7.16 -4.86
CA ALA A 40 14.55 -5.86 -4.63
C ALA A 40 13.23 -5.98 -3.87
N ILE A 41 12.39 -6.97 -4.20
CA ILE A 41 11.15 -7.28 -3.48
C ILE A 41 11.46 -7.69 -2.04
N THR A 42 12.49 -8.51 -1.83
CA THR A 42 12.87 -8.98 -0.49
C THR A 42 13.31 -7.83 0.39
N ASP A 43 14.14 -6.94 -0.14
CA ASP A 43 14.59 -5.77 0.60
C ASP A 43 13.46 -4.76 0.87
N ALA A 44 12.61 -4.50 -0.13
CA ALA A 44 11.41 -3.69 0.07
C ALA A 44 10.50 -4.29 1.15
N SER A 45 10.37 -5.61 1.17
CA SER A 45 9.61 -6.32 2.19
C SER A 45 10.26 -6.20 3.56
N ASP A 46 11.58 -6.32 3.68
CA ASP A 46 12.30 -6.16 4.94
C ASP A 46 12.14 -4.74 5.50
N MET A 47 12.23 -3.72 4.63
CA MET A 47 11.94 -2.33 5.01
C MET A 47 10.53 -2.17 5.57
N ILE A 48 9.51 -2.73 4.88
CA ILE A 48 8.12 -2.71 5.36
C ILE A 48 7.97 -3.45 6.70
N ASN A 49 8.63 -4.60 6.86
CA ASN A 49 8.66 -5.35 8.11
C ASN A 49 9.25 -4.51 9.25
N GLY A 50 10.32 -3.74 9.01
CA GLY A 50 10.93 -2.86 10.01
C GLY A 50 9.96 -1.81 10.55
N TYR A 51 9.11 -1.23 9.69
CA TYR A 51 8.07 -0.28 10.13
C TYR A 51 6.90 -0.95 10.86
N LEU A 52 6.56 -2.18 10.48
CA LEU A 52 5.44 -2.93 11.06
C LEU A 52 5.80 -3.64 12.38
N ALA A 53 7.05 -4.05 12.56
CA ALA A 53 7.53 -4.81 13.71
C ALA A 53 7.31 -4.10 15.06
N GLY A 54 7.19 -2.77 15.06
CA GLY A 54 6.87 -2.00 16.25
C GLY A 54 5.41 -2.09 16.71
N ARG A 55 4.49 -2.58 15.86
CA ARG A 55 3.04 -2.50 16.11
C ARG A 55 2.25 -3.76 15.76
N TYR A 56 2.72 -4.58 14.82
CA TYR A 56 2.06 -5.80 14.37
C TYR A 56 2.92 -7.03 14.64
N GLU A 57 2.31 -8.11 15.10
CA GLU A 57 2.98 -9.40 15.21
C GLU A 57 3.20 -9.99 13.80
N LEU A 58 4.46 -10.26 13.49
CA LEU A 58 4.88 -10.92 12.26
C LEU A 58 4.92 -12.44 12.50
N PRO A 59 4.45 -13.27 11.55
CA PRO A 59 3.97 -12.92 10.21
C PRO A 59 2.50 -12.48 10.17
N LEU A 60 2.21 -11.45 9.35
CA LEU A 60 0.84 -10.99 9.08
C LEU A 60 0.01 -12.11 8.43
N VAL A 61 -1.17 -12.38 8.99
CA VAL A 61 -2.09 -13.43 8.50
C VAL A 61 -2.77 -13.03 7.18
N THR A 62 -2.95 -11.73 6.94
CA THR A 62 -3.57 -11.19 5.73
C THR A 62 -2.74 -10.03 5.23
N VAL A 63 -2.19 -10.15 4.02
CA VAL A 63 -1.49 -9.06 3.35
C VAL A 63 -2.51 -8.27 2.53
N PRO A 64 -2.89 -7.04 2.94
CA PRO A 64 -3.77 -6.21 2.13
C PRO A 64 -3.09 -5.85 0.80
N ASN A 65 -3.88 -5.75 -0.28
CA ASN A 65 -3.42 -5.29 -1.60
C ASN A 65 -2.67 -3.95 -1.56
N LEU A 66 -2.95 -3.13 -0.54
CA LEU A 66 -2.26 -1.87 -0.30
C LEU A 66 -0.78 -2.07 0.08
N LEU A 67 -0.45 -3.08 0.90
CA LEU A 67 0.95 -3.40 1.22
C LEU A 67 1.68 -3.99 0.01
N GLU A 68 0.99 -4.81 -0.80
CA GLU A 68 1.54 -5.29 -2.08
C GLU A 68 1.89 -4.11 -2.99
N GLN A 69 1.01 -3.11 -3.08
CA GLN A 69 1.23 -1.90 -3.86
C GLN A 69 2.47 -1.13 -3.38
N PHE A 70 2.57 -0.85 -2.08
CA PHE A 70 3.72 -0.13 -1.54
C PHE A 70 5.02 -0.92 -1.70
N CYS A 71 4.98 -2.25 -1.54
CA CYS A 71 6.12 -3.10 -1.82
C CYS A 71 6.57 -3.00 -3.28
N CYS A 72 5.61 -2.95 -4.22
CA CYS A 72 5.91 -2.76 -5.65
C CYS A 72 6.51 -1.38 -5.94
N ASP A 73 5.96 -0.31 -5.37
CA ASP A 73 6.48 1.06 -5.55
C ASP A 73 7.90 1.21 -4.98
N ILE A 74 8.16 0.66 -3.79
CA ILE A 74 9.49 0.66 -3.16
C ILE A 74 10.47 -0.18 -3.98
N ALA A 75 10.09 -1.41 -4.35
CA ALA A 75 10.95 -2.27 -5.15
C ALA A 75 11.28 -1.63 -6.51
N ARG A 76 10.31 -0.95 -7.15
CA ARG A 76 10.55 -0.19 -8.39
C ARG A 76 11.55 0.95 -8.19
N TYR A 77 11.43 1.72 -7.12
CA TYR A 77 12.39 2.77 -6.79
C TYR A 77 13.80 2.21 -6.56
N LYS A 78 13.91 1.06 -5.87
CA LYS A 78 15.20 0.40 -5.63
C LYS A 78 15.85 -0.19 -6.89
N LEU A 79 15.04 -0.60 -7.87
CA LEU A 79 15.51 -1.06 -9.18
C LEU A 79 15.84 0.11 -10.11
N GLY A 80 15.25 1.28 -9.88
CA GLY A 80 15.54 2.49 -10.64
C GLY A 80 17.02 2.87 -10.55
N THR A 81 17.64 3.08 -11.70
CA THR A 81 18.99 3.67 -11.80
C THR A 81 18.91 5.19 -11.56
N ASN A 82 20.06 5.85 -11.48
CA ASN A 82 20.30 7.27 -11.19
C ASN A 82 19.41 8.29 -11.93
N ASP A 83 18.72 7.90 -13.01
CA ASP A 83 17.70 8.69 -13.72
C ASP A 83 16.28 8.19 -13.37
N THR A 84 15.96 8.16 -12.08
CA THR A 84 14.61 7.79 -11.65
C THR A 84 13.70 9.03 -11.77
N PRO A 85 12.59 8.96 -12.53
CA PRO A 85 11.73 10.11 -12.73
C PRO A 85 11.04 10.55 -11.43
N GLU A 86 10.82 11.86 -11.26
CA GLU A 86 10.30 12.46 -10.02
C GLU A 86 8.97 11.85 -9.53
N HIS A 87 8.15 11.33 -10.45
CA HIS A 87 6.89 10.67 -10.09
C HIS A 87 7.10 9.38 -9.27
N ILE A 88 8.19 8.64 -9.53
CA ILE A 88 8.55 7.42 -8.78
C ILE A 88 9.11 7.77 -7.41
N GLU A 89 9.95 8.80 -7.35
CA GLU A 89 10.46 9.30 -6.06
C GLU A 89 9.32 9.82 -5.18
N THR A 90 8.35 10.52 -5.77
CA THR A 90 7.16 11.00 -5.06
C THR A 90 6.31 9.85 -4.52
N ARG A 91 6.11 8.80 -5.33
CA ARG A 91 5.41 7.56 -4.92
C ARG A 91 6.13 6.84 -3.77
N TYR A 92 7.47 6.74 -3.86
CA TYR A 92 8.29 6.19 -2.79
C TYR A 92 8.17 7.00 -1.50
N LYS A 93 8.27 8.34 -1.57
CA LYS A 93 8.10 9.22 -0.42
C LYS A 93 6.70 9.11 0.21
N ASP A 94 5.66 8.97 -0.60
CA ASP A 94 4.28 8.76 -0.13
C ASP A 94 4.15 7.43 0.62
N ALA A 95 4.72 6.34 0.05
CA ALA A 95 4.76 5.03 0.69
C ALA A 95 5.48 5.08 2.05
N VAL A 96 6.67 5.70 2.13
CA VAL A 96 7.43 5.84 3.38
C VAL A 96 6.68 6.69 4.41
N LYS A 97 6.02 7.78 3.99
CA LYS A 97 5.18 8.60 4.87
C LYS A 97 4.01 7.79 5.43
N PHE A 98 3.33 7.01 4.58
CA PHE A 98 2.24 6.14 5.01
C PHE A 98 2.73 5.09 6.02
N LEU A 99 3.82 4.38 5.73
CA LEU A 99 4.43 3.41 6.63
C LEU A 99 4.85 4.05 7.96
N THR A 100 5.37 5.27 7.93
CA THR A 100 5.70 6.04 9.14
C THR A 100 4.46 6.40 9.95
N SER A 101 3.38 6.84 9.31
CA SER A 101 2.10 7.12 9.99
C SER A 101 1.47 5.85 10.58
N VAL A 102 1.66 4.70 9.93
CA VAL A 102 1.24 3.39 10.47
C VAL A 102 2.08 3.01 11.68
N ALA A 103 3.40 3.18 11.61
CA ALA A 103 4.30 2.94 12.75
C ALA A 103 3.97 3.85 13.94
N LYS A 104 3.65 5.13 13.70
CA LYS A 104 3.18 6.09 14.72
C LYS A 104 1.78 5.75 15.25
N GLY A 105 0.95 5.08 14.47
CA GLY A 105 -0.39 4.70 14.84
C GLY A 105 -1.52 5.65 14.48
N GLU A 106 -1.23 6.66 13.68
CA GLU A 106 -2.24 7.57 13.13
C GLU A 106 -3.10 6.87 12.08
N LEU A 107 -2.52 5.90 11.36
CA LEU A 107 -3.19 5.12 10.33
C LEU A 107 -3.13 3.64 10.69
N SER A 108 -4.27 2.95 10.59
CA SER A 108 -4.30 1.49 10.60
C SER A 108 -4.34 0.99 9.17
N ILE A 109 -3.57 -0.06 8.88
CA ILE A 109 -3.55 -0.78 7.59
C ILE A 109 -4.86 -1.53 7.28
N GLY A 110 -5.96 -1.18 7.96
CA GLY A 110 -7.28 -1.80 7.75
C GLY A 110 -7.38 -3.26 8.19
N VAL A 111 -6.28 -3.88 8.62
CA VAL A 111 -6.28 -5.18 9.29
C VAL A 111 -6.75 -4.99 10.73
N ASN A 112 -8.07 -4.87 10.89
CA ASN A 112 -8.66 -5.36 12.14
C ASN A 112 -8.33 -6.86 12.24
N ALA A 113 -8.17 -7.40 13.44
CA ALA A 113 -7.67 -8.75 13.74
C ALA A 113 -8.56 -9.91 13.24
N LEU A 114 -9.36 -9.69 12.20
CA LEU A 114 -10.41 -10.56 11.68
C LEU A 114 -10.50 -10.58 10.14
N GLY A 115 -9.45 -10.19 9.41
CA GLY A 115 -9.33 -10.55 7.99
C GLY A 115 -10.44 -10.04 7.06
N GLU A 116 -11.10 -8.95 7.43
CA GLU A 116 -12.04 -8.26 6.55
C GLU A 116 -11.38 -6.97 6.08
N ASP A 117 -11.29 -6.86 4.77
CA ASP A 117 -10.85 -5.69 4.05
C ASP A 117 -11.54 -4.48 4.67
N ALA A 118 -10.78 -3.50 5.14
CA ALA A 118 -11.34 -2.20 5.48
C ALA A 118 -11.82 -1.57 4.18
N LYS A 119 -13.02 -1.96 3.76
CA LYS A 119 -13.89 -1.21 2.87
C LYS A 119 -13.93 0.16 3.52
N VAL A 120 -13.29 1.13 2.86
CA VAL A 120 -13.40 2.54 3.19
C VAL A 120 -14.89 2.82 3.32
N GLN A 121 -15.35 2.88 4.56
CA GLN A 121 -16.70 3.30 4.87
C GLN A 121 -16.69 4.80 4.70
N ASP A 122 -16.83 5.22 3.44
CA ASP A 122 -17.47 6.48 3.09
C ASP A 122 -18.91 6.41 3.61
N THR A 123 -19.03 6.53 4.93
CA THR A 123 -20.27 6.86 5.59
C THR A 123 -19.94 8.11 6.37
N ALA A 124 -19.95 9.24 5.67
CA ALA A 124 -20.35 10.49 6.27
C ALA A 124 -21.73 10.24 6.91
N THR A 125 -21.74 9.84 8.17
CA THR A 125 -23.00 9.75 8.92
C THR A 125 -23.42 11.19 9.17
N ILE A 126 -24.28 11.69 8.28
CA ILE A 126 -25.00 12.93 8.53
C ILE A 126 -25.99 12.56 9.64
N GLN A 127 -25.59 12.78 10.88
CA GLN A 127 -26.51 12.74 12.00
C GLN A 127 -27.40 13.99 11.90
N SER A 128 -28.45 13.92 11.09
CA SER A 128 -29.51 14.91 11.12
C SER A 128 -30.18 14.80 12.49
N ALA A 129 -29.88 15.76 13.38
CA ALA A 129 -30.64 15.95 14.60
C ALA A 129 -32.13 16.01 14.23
N GLY A 130 -32.92 15.10 14.80
CA GLY A 130 -34.31 14.86 14.43
C GLY A 130 -35.08 16.16 14.28
N THR A 131 -35.84 16.27 13.18
CA THR A 131 -36.69 17.41 12.87
C THR A 131 -37.64 17.69 14.04
N VAL A 132 -37.37 18.78 14.78
CA VAL A 132 -38.10 19.21 15.99
C VAL A 132 -39.54 19.70 15.70
N PHE A 133 -39.95 19.78 14.43
CA PHE A 133 -41.29 20.21 14.04
C PHE A 133 -42.12 19.07 13.44
N SER A 134 -42.40 18.04 14.23
CA SER A 134 -43.50 17.12 13.91
C SER A 134 -44.83 17.75 14.37
N ARG A 135 -45.67 18.16 13.41
CA ARG A 135 -46.99 18.79 13.62
C ARG A 135 -47.96 17.93 14.42
N GLU A 136 -47.68 16.64 14.59
CA GLU A 136 -48.49 15.69 15.38
C GLU A 136 -48.47 15.98 16.90
N LYS A 137 -47.46 16.74 17.40
CA LYS A 137 -47.39 17.20 18.80
C LYS A 137 -47.84 18.64 19.02
N SER A 138 -48.33 19.36 18.01
CA SER A 138 -48.92 20.68 18.18
C SER A 138 -50.34 20.55 18.72
N LYS A 139 -50.48 20.36 20.04
CA LYS A 139 -51.77 20.61 20.71
C LYS A 139 -52.10 22.08 20.53
N GLY A 140 -53.18 22.35 19.81
CA GLY A 140 -53.74 23.68 19.64
C GLY A 140 -54.03 24.33 21.00
N PHE A 141 -53.36 25.45 21.21
CA PHE A 141 -53.91 26.62 21.88
C PHE A 141 -54.32 27.51 20.70
N ILE A 142 -55.58 27.85 20.46
CA ILE A 142 -56.60 28.52 21.26
C ILE A 142 -57.94 28.27 20.57
#